data_AF-A0A354SCP6-F1
#
_entry.id   AF-A0A354SCP6-F1
#
_cell.length_a   1.000
_cell.length_b   1.000
_cell.length_c   1.000
_cell.angle_alpha   90.00
_cell.angle_beta   90.00
_cell.angle_gamma   90.00
#
_symmetry.space_group_name_H-M   'P 1'
#
loop_
_entity.id
_entity.type
_entity.pdbx_description
1 polymer ?
#
loop_
_entity_poly.entity_id
_entity_poly.type
_entity_poly.pdbx_seq_one_letter_code
_entity_poly.pdbx_strand_id
1 'polypeptide(L)'
;MVSAAFTPISYRVVAEPTVRVHVSELACCAIEVGSAVALGLLQPEAPQDAPARIDVLLVSGTVTELLAPAVQAQWAAIGEPRLAIAVGACASSGGPYWDSIVVLNGISDLIETSGYIAGCPPDPRRIIDGVLALVPTP
;
A
#
# COMPACT_ATOMS: atom_id res chain seq x y z
N MET A 1 16.02 22.60 3.64
CA MET A 1 15.28 21.92 4.72
C MET A 1 13.81 21.91 4.36
N VAL A 2 13.34 20.94 3.57
CA VAL A 2 11.90 20.77 3.33
C VAL A 2 11.39 19.88 4.46
N SER A 3 11.18 20.49 5.62
CA SER A 3 10.50 19.86 6.77
C SER A 3 9.03 20.24 6.70
N ALA A 4 8.33 19.69 5.72
CA ALA A 4 6.92 19.38 5.88
C ALA A 4 6.89 17.85 5.81
N ALA A 5 6.71 17.20 6.96
CA ALA A 5 6.52 15.76 6.99
C ALA A 5 5.34 15.45 6.06
N PHE A 6 5.61 14.83 4.92
CA PHE A 6 4.57 14.23 4.10
C PHE A 6 4.01 13.09 4.94
N THR A 7 2.97 13.37 5.72
CA THR A 7 2.21 12.33 6.41
C THR A 7 1.42 11.62 5.32
N PRO A 8 1.73 10.34 5.00
CA PRO A 8 0.93 9.60 4.04
C PRO A 8 -0.50 9.52 4.55
N ILE A 9 -1.49 9.59 3.65
CA ILE A 9 -2.87 9.34 4.04
C ILE A 9 -2.93 7.89 4.55
N SER A 10 -3.34 7.74 5.81
CA SER A 10 -3.44 6.46 6.49
C SER A 10 -4.88 6.09 6.78
N TYR A 11 -5.15 4.79 6.77
CA TYR A 11 -6.44 4.22 7.12
C TYR A 11 -6.25 3.07 8.10
N ARG A 12 -7.28 2.82 8.90
CA ARG A 12 -7.38 1.65 9.77
C ARG A 12 -8.22 0.58 9.10
N VAL A 13 -7.80 -0.67 9.22
CA VAL A 13 -8.57 -1.81 8.76
C VAL A 13 -9.73 -2.04 9.73
N VAL A 14 -10.97 -1.93 9.28
CA VAL A 14 -12.14 -2.02 10.18
C VAL A 14 -12.26 -3.39 10.84
N ALA A 15 -11.90 -4.45 10.12
CA ALA A 15 -11.91 -5.81 10.66
C ALA A 15 -10.79 -6.08 11.69
N GLU A 16 -9.67 -5.35 11.62
CA GLU A 16 -8.60 -5.42 12.62
C GLU A 16 -8.00 -4.02 12.87
N PRO A 17 -8.61 -3.24 13.78
CA PRO A 17 -8.32 -1.81 13.91
C PRO A 17 -6.88 -1.49 14.40
N THR A 18 -6.12 -2.49 14.87
CA THR A 18 -4.71 -2.31 15.23
C THR A 18 -3.79 -2.33 14.01
N VAL A 19 -4.29 -2.66 12.81
CA VAL A 19 -3.55 -2.59 11.54
C VAL A 19 -3.84 -1.26 10.85
N ARG A 20 -2.77 -0.50 10.55
CA ARG A 20 -2.84 0.74 9.76
C ARG A 20 -2.27 0.50 8.37
N VAL A 21 -2.96 0.97 7.34
CA VAL A 21 -2.51 0.94 5.95
C VAL A 21 -2.19 2.35 5.47
N HIS A 22 -1.10 2.49 4.72
CA HIS A 22 -0.67 3.68 3.99
C HIS A 22 -0.77 3.37 2.50
N VAL A 23 -1.23 4.29 1.68
CA VAL A 23 -1.50 4.01 0.26
C VAL A 23 -0.57 4.80 -0.64
N SER A 24 0.16 4.10 -1.51
CA SER A 24 0.81 4.73 -2.67
C SER A 24 -0.22 4.88 -3.79
N GLU A 25 -0.76 6.08 -3.94
CA GLU A 25 -1.76 6.46 -4.95
C GLU A 25 -1.14 6.54 -6.36
N LEU A 26 -0.85 5.39 -6.98
CA LEU A 26 -0.05 5.33 -8.22
C LEU A 26 -0.88 5.12 -9.49
N ALA A 27 -1.93 4.29 -9.44
CA ALA A 27 -2.77 3.98 -10.61
C ALA A 27 -4.16 3.46 -10.19
N CYS A 28 -4.80 2.65 -11.05
CA CYS A 28 -6.16 2.15 -10.86
C CYS A 28 -6.36 1.31 -9.58
N CYS A 29 -5.34 0.64 -9.06
CA CYS A 29 -5.47 -0.15 -7.82
C CYS A 29 -5.75 0.75 -6.60
N ALA A 30 -5.29 2.00 -6.62
CA ALA A 30 -5.57 2.95 -5.53
C ALA A 30 -7.04 3.38 -5.51
N ILE A 31 -7.71 3.40 -6.68
CA ILE A 31 -9.17 3.62 -6.74
C ILE A 31 -9.91 2.52 -5.98
N GLU A 32 -9.48 1.26 -6.07
CA GLU A 32 -10.11 0.17 -5.30
C GLU A 32 -9.79 0.22 -3.81
N VAL A 33 -8.65 0.78 -3.42
CA VAL A 33 -8.40 1.11 -2.01
C VAL A 33 -9.37 2.21 -1.55
N GLY A 34 -9.62 3.23 -2.38
CA GLY A 34 -10.67 4.23 -2.15
C GLY A 34 -12.08 3.63 -2.08
N SER A 35 -12.41 2.65 -2.91
CA SER A 35 -13.66 1.89 -2.83
C SER A 35 -13.77 1.14 -1.50
N ALA A 36 -12.68 0.61 -0.96
CA ALA A 36 -12.68 -0.03 0.36
C ALA A 36 -13.04 0.95 1.49
N VAL A 37 -12.66 2.24 1.36
CA VAL A 37 -13.11 3.30 2.28
C VAL A 37 -14.61 3.53 2.14
N ALA A 38 -15.12 3.67 0.91
CA ALA A 38 -16.55 3.90 0.65
C ALA A 38 -17.44 2.75 1.14
N LEU A 39 -16.92 1.52 1.11
CA LEU A 39 -17.59 0.32 1.62
C LEU A 39 -17.47 0.14 3.14
N GLY A 40 -16.76 1.03 3.83
CA GLY A 40 -16.56 0.96 5.27
C GLY A 40 -15.63 -0.18 5.71
N LEU A 41 -14.75 -0.65 4.83
CA LEU A 41 -13.71 -1.63 5.17
C LEU A 41 -12.42 -0.97 5.65
N LEU A 42 -12.18 0.27 5.21
CA LEU A 42 -11.12 1.16 5.67
C LEU A 42 -11.73 2.43 6.27
N GLN A 43 -11.13 2.93 7.34
CA GLN A 43 -11.55 4.18 7.98
C GLN A 43 -10.36 5.13 8.09
N PRO A 44 -10.52 6.43 7.74
CA PRO A 44 -9.49 7.42 8.00
C PRO A 44 -9.16 7.47 9.49
N GLU A 45 -7.88 7.63 9.80
CA GLU A 45 -7.43 7.71 11.18
C GLU A 45 -7.87 9.02 11.85
N ALA A 46 -8.32 8.91 13.10
CA ALA A 46 -8.69 10.04 13.95
C ALA A 46 -7.64 10.27 15.05
N PRO A 47 -7.44 11.51 15.52
CA PRO A 47 -6.43 11.81 16.54
C PRO A 47 -6.53 11.01 17.84
N GLN A 48 -7.74 10.53 18.17
CA GLN A 48 -8.03 9.74 19.35
C GLN A 48 -7.80 8.23 19.18
N ASP A 49 -7.42 7.78 17.98
CA ASP A 49 -7.26 6.35 17.71
C ASP A 49 -6.05 5.78 18.45
N ALA A 50 -6.18 4.51 18.87
CA ALA A 50 -5.08 3.78 19.49
C ALA A 50 -3.93 3.61 18.48
N PRO A 51 -2.66 3.60 18.95
CA PRO A 51 -1.52 3.37 18.07
C PRO A 51 -1.66 2.03 17.35
N ALA A 52 -1.33 2.03 16.05
CA ALA A 52 -1.26 0.81 15.28
C ALA A 52 -0.19 -0.13 15.85
N ARG A 53 -0.49 -1.43 15.86
CA ARG A 53 0.51 -2.46 16.18
C ARG A 53 1.46 -2.72 15.02
N ILE A 54 1.03 -2.41 13.81
CA ILE A 54 1.78 -2.60 12.57
C ILE A 54 1.27 -1.64 11.49
N ASP A 55 2.21 -1.08 10.74
CA ASP A 55 1.94 -0.23 9.59
C ASP A 55 2.18 -0.99 8.28
N VAL A 56 1.31 -0.81 7.29
CA VAL A 56 1.38 -1.53 6.03
C VAL A 56 1.38 -0.54 4.88
N LEU A 57 2.44 -0.48 4.09
CA LEU A 57 2.48 0.27 2.83
C LEU A 57 1.87 -0.56 1.70
N LEU A 58 0.73 -0.10 1.19
CA LEU A 58 0.08 -0.65 0.01
C LEU A 58 0.58 0.08 -1.24
N VAL A 59 1.54 -0.53 -1.94
CA VAL A 59 2.01 0.02 -3.21
C VAL A 59 0.98 -0.31 -4.29
N SER A 60 0.12 0.66 -4.58
CA SER A 60 -1.14 0.43 -5.28
C SER A 60 -1.12 0.94 -6.71
N GLY A 61 -0.48 0.18 -7.60
CA GLY A 61 -0.46 0.46 -9.03
C GLY A 61 0.90 0.32 -9.69
N THR A 62 1.02 0.83 -10.91
CA THR A 62 2.25 0.77 -11.70
C THR A 62 3.31 1.68 -11.09
N VAL A 63 4.52 1.15 -10.91
CA VAL A 63 5.69 1.93 -10.48
C VAL A 63 6.59 2.18 -11.66
N THR A 64 6.82 3.45 -11.98
CA THR A 64 7.79 3.85 -12.99
C THR A 64 9.12 4.20 -12.34
N GLU A 65 10.20 4.17 -13.11
CA GLU A 65 11.53 4.61 -12.65
C GLU A 65 11.49 6.03 -12.04
N LEU A 66 10.67 6.91 -12.62
CA LEU A 66 10.50 8.28 -12.13
C LEU A 66 9.81 8.35 -10.76
N LEU A 67 8.89 7.43 -10.48
CA LEU A 67 8.12 7.38 -9.23
C LEU A 67 8.81 6.56 -8.14
N ALA A 68 9.81 5.75 -8.49
CA ALA A 68 10.54 4.91 -7.53
C ALA A 68 11.07 5.68 -6.30
N PRO A 69 11.70 6.87 -6.44
CA PRO A 69 12.18 7.62 -5.27
C PRO A 69 11.04 8.07 -4.33
N ALA A 70 9.84 8.33 -4.87
CA ALA A 70 8.69 8.72 -4.06
C ALA A 70 8.17 7.53 -3.24
N VAL A 71 8.12 6.33 -3.83
CA VAL A 71 7.74 5.10 -3.11
C VAL A 71 8.75 4.79 -2.01
N GLN A 72 10.04 4.92 -2.29
CA GLN A 72 11.10 4.72 -1.29
C GLN A 72 11.02 5.76 -0.15
N ALA A 73 10.70 7.02 -0.47
CA ALA A 73 10.51 8.05 0.54
C ALA A 73 9.28 7.78 1.43
N GLN A 74 8.16 7.31 0.83
CA GLN A 74 6.98 6.88 1.59
C GLN A 74 7.32 5.73 2.51
N TRP A 75 8.02 4.71 2.01
CA TRP A 75 8.48 3.58 2.81
C TRP A 75 9.34 4.06 3.98
N ALA A 76 10.35 4.89 3.71
CA ALA A 76 11.26 5.42 4.74
C ALA A 76 10.56 6.28 5.81
N ALA A 77 9.44 6.93 5.47
CA ALA A 77 8.67 7.75 6.41
C ALA A 77 7.82 6.92 7.40
N ILE A 78 7.57 5.63 7.09
CA ILE A 78 6.80 4.73 7.95
C ILE A 78 7.74 4.13 9.00
N GLY A 79 7.34 4.15 10.27
CA GLY A 79 8.09 3.57 11.39
C GLY A 79 7.97 2.04 11.46
N GLU A 80 8.87 1.40 12.21
CA GLU A 80 8.76 -0.03 12.52
C GLU A 80 7.80 -0.27 13.71
N PRO A 81 7.04 -1.38 13.73
CA PRO A 81 7.04 -2.47 12.75
C PRO A 81 6.20 -2.17 11.50
N ARG A 82 6.76 -2.45 10.30
CA ARG A 82 6.06 -2.21 9.02
C ARG A 82 6.19 -3.34 7.99
N LEU A 83 5.27 -3.37 7.03
CA LEU A 83 5.25 -4.28 5.88
C LEU A 83 5.01 -3.52 4.59
N ALA A 84 5.57 -3.99 3.47
CA ALA A 84 5.22 -3.49 2.15
C ALA A 84 4.49 -4.58 1.36
N ILE A 85 3.33 -4.24 0.80
CA ILE A 85 2.51 -5.17 0.03
C ILE A 85 2.28 -4.58 -1.36
N ALA A 86 2.57 -5.37 -2.39
CA ALA A 86 2.25 -4.99 -3.76
C ALA A 86 0.77 -5.25 -4.03
N VAL A 87 0.04 -4.23 -4.48
CA VAL A 87 -1.38 -4.36 -4.82
C VAL A 87 -1.54 -4.32 -6.33
N GLY A 88 -1.98 -5.45 -6.88
CA GLY A 88 -2.24 -5.65 -8.30
C GLY A 88 -1.03 -6.09 -9.11
N ALA A 89 -1.29 -6.45 -10.37
CA ALA A 89 -0.31 -7.02 -11.29
C ALA A 89 0.88 -6.09 -11.57
N CYS A 90 0.61 -4.77 -11.67
CA CYS A 90 1.64 -3.80 -11.97
C CYS A 90 2.68 -3.67 -10.85
N ALA A 91 2.23 -3.52 -9.60
CA ALA A 91 3.13 -3.44 -8.45
C ALA A 91 3.88 -4.77 -8.20
N SER A 92 3.28 -5.90 -8.61
CA SER A 92 3.87 -7.22 -8.39
C SER A 92 4.94 -7.58 -9.43
N SER A 93 4.75 -7.16 -10.69
CA SER A 93 5.54 -7.70 -11.82
C SER A 93 5.54 -6.81 -13.08
N GLY A 94 5.23 -5.52 -12.97
CA GLY A 94 5.04 -4.61 -14.12
C GLY A 94 3.68 -4.76 -14.82
N GLY A 95 3.05 -5.93 -14.70
CA GLY A 95 1.67 -6.17 -15.14
C GLY A 95 1.52 -6.03 -16.66
N PRO A 96 0.47 -5.36 -17.19
CA PRO A 96 0.32 -5.17 -18.63
C PRO A 96 1.39 -4.27 -19.27
N TYR A 97 2.26 -3.67 -18.46
CA TYR A 97 3.34 -2.77 -18.91
C TYR A 97 4.74 -3.34 -18.65
N TRP A 98 4.86 -4.65 -18.41
CA TRP A 98 6.13 -5.31 -18.04
C TRP A 98 7.26 -5.14 -19.09
N ASP A 99 6.90 -4.89 -20.35
CA ASP A 99 7.81 -4.67 -21.47
C ASP A 99 8.11 -3.17 -21.72
N SER A 100 7.56 -2.28 -20.90
CA SER A 100 7.82 -0.85 -20.98
C SER A 100 9.18 -0.52 -20.37
N ILE A 101 9.98 0.26 -21.11
CA ILE A 101 11.33 0.66 -20.69
C ILE A 101 11.37 1.56 -19.44
N VAL A 102 10.23 2.11 -19.02
CA VAL A 102 10.14 3.03 -17.86
C VAL A 102 9.41 2.42 -16.66
N VAL A 103 8.87 1.21 -16.80
CA VAL A 103 8.11 0.53 -15.75
C VAL A 103 9.00 -0.49 -15.07
N LEU A 104 8.94 -0.51 -13.74
CA LEU A 104 9.63 -1.52 -12.95
C LEU A 104 8.83 -2.81 -12.92
N ASN A 105 9.53 -3.94 -12.98
CA ASN A 105 8.93 -5.27 -12.98
C ASN A 105 8.63 -5.79 -11.57
N GLY A 106 8.14 -4.90 -10.72
CA GLY A 106 7.73 -5.19 -9.36
C GLY A 106 8.40 -4.29 -8.33
N ILE A 107 7.76 -4.13 -7.18
CA ILE A 107 8.26 -3.31 -6.08
C ILE A 107 9.42 -3.97 -5.31
N SER A 108 9.64 -5.27 -5.54
CA SER A 108 10.69 -6.05 -4.87
C SER A 108 12.10 -5.64 -5.29
N ASP A 109 12.23 -4.96 -6.43
CA ASP A 109 13.47 -4.32 -6.86
C ASP A 109 13.73 -2.98 -6.11
N LEU A 110 12.72 -2.43 -5.43
CA LEU A 110 12.78 -1.12 -4.78
C LEU A 110 12.84 -1.19 -3.25
N ILE A 111 12.01 -2.02 -2.64
CA ILE A 111 11.82 -2.16 -1.19
C ILE A 111 11.54 -3.61 -0.82
N GLU A 112 11.84 -3.97 0.44
CA GLU A 112 11.57 -5.31 0.96
C GLU A 112 10.06 -5.60 0.95
N THR A 113 9.64 -6.51 0.07
CA THR A 113 8.23 -6.82 -0.16
C THR A 113 7.81 -8.01 0.69
N SER A 114 6.77 -7.83 1.50
CA SER A 114 6.23 -8.86 2.39
C SER A 114 5.22 -9.77 1.70
N GLY A 115 4.60 -9.33 0.61
CA GLY A 115 3.68 -10.14 -0.17
C GLY A 115 2.98 -9.38 -1.29
N TYR A 116 2.09 -10.08 -2.00
CA TYR A 116 1.41 -9.59 -3.19
C TYR A 116 -0.08 -9.89 -3.13
N ILE A 117 -0.92 -8.91 -3.47
CA ILE A 117 -2.36 -9.06 -3.62
C ILE A 117 -2.68 -9.04 -5.11
N ALA A 118 -2.93 -10.21 -5.69
CA ALA A 118 -3.18 -10.35 -7.12
C ALA A 118 -4.52 -9.73 -7.57
N GLY A 119 -4.50 -8.99 -8.68
CA GLY A 119 -5.66 -8.39 -9.36
C GLY A 119 -5.25 -7.31 -10.38
N CYS A 120 -6.19 -6.78 -11.17
CA CYS A 120 -5.94 -5.67 -12.12
C CYS A 120 -7.20 -4.82 -12.43
N PRO A 121 -7.74 -4.06 -11.45
CA PRO A 121 -7.36 -4.04 -10.03
C PRO A 121 -7.98 -5.22 -9.24
N PRO A 122 -7.44 -5.58 -8.07
CA PRO A 122 -8.12 -6.49 -7.15
C PRO A 122 -9.37 -5.84 -6.54
N ASP A 123 -10.41 -6.63 -6.31
CA ASP A 123 -11.62 -6.18 -5.62
C ASP A 123 -11.31 -5.60 -4.22
N PRO A 124 -12.03 -4.56 -3.74
CA PRO A 124 -11.79 -3.95 -2.43
C PRO A 124 -11.75 -4.93 -1.27
N ARG A 125 -12.64 -5.92 -1.25
CA ARG A 125 -12.66 -6.94 -0.19
C ARG A 125 -11.43 -7.83 -0.28
N ARG A 126 -11.00 -8.18 -1.50
CA ARG A 126 -9.78 -8.95 -1.73
C ARG A 126 -8.52 -8.21 -1.25
N ILE A 127 -8.48 -6.88 -1.38
CA ILE A 127 -7.40 -6.07 -0.82
C ILE A 127 -7.34 -6.26 0.70
N ILE A 128 -8.46 -6.11 1.39
CA ILE A 128 -8.50 -6.20 2.86
C ILE A 128 -8.20 -7.61 3.36
N ASP A 129 -8.81 -8.63 2.75
CA ASP A 129 -8.53 -10.02 3.10
C ASP A 129 -7.04 -10.36 2.88
N GLY A 130 -6.42 -9.80 1.82
CA GLY A 130 -4.99 -9.94 1.55
C GLY A 130 -4.10 -9.26 2.59
N VAL A 131 -4.46 -8.06 3.04
CA VAL A 131 -3.75 -7.38 4.14
C VAL A 131 -3.79 -8.23 5.42
N LEU A 132 -4.97 -8.69 5.81
CA LEU A 132 -5.15 -9.49 7.02
C LEU A 132 -4.43 -10.83 6.96
N ALA A 133 -4.33 -11.44 5.77
CA ALA A 133 -3.61 -12.69 5.58
C ALA A 133 -2.07 -12.54 5.67
N LEU A 134 -1.54 -11.37 5.33
CA LEU A 134 -0.09 -11.11 5.30
C LEU A 134 0.43 -10.50 6.62
N VAL A 135 -0.44 -9.83 7.38
CA VAL A 135 -0.08 -9.30 8.69
C VAL A 135 0.06 -10.46 9.69
N PRO A 136 1.16 -10.54 10.46
CA PRO A 136 1.32 -11.54 11.51
C PRO A 136 0.20 -11.42 12.55
N THR A 137 -0.43 -12.54 12.92
CA THR A 137 -1.38 -12.56 14.05
C THR A 137 -0.66 -12.22 15.36
N PRO A 138 -1.34 -11.55 16.31
CA PRO A 138 -0.75 -11.23 17.61
C PRO A 138 -0.38 -12.48 18.43
#